data_AF-A0A2S6AYX5-F1
#
_entry.id   AF-A0A2S6AYX5-F1
#
_cell.length_a   1.000
_cell.length_b   1.000
_cell.length_c   1.000
_cell.angle_alpha   90.00
_cell.angle_beta   90.00
_cell.angle_gamma   90.00
#
_symmetry.space_group_name_H-M   'P 1'
#
loop_
_entity.id
_entity.type
_entity.pdbx_description
1 polymer ?
#
loop_
_entity_poly.entity_id
_entity_poly.type
_entity_poly.pdbx_seq_one_letter_code
_entity_poly.pdbx_strand_id
1 'polypeptide(L)'
;YPNVTLDAEQDADSVALLEGLTPHRDDFPLVVCPNGTVLRNPDEGQLASCLGLIPDFDPAHVYDVAIVGAGPAGLAAAVYA
;
A
#
# COMPACT_ATOMS: atom_id res chain seq x y z
N TYR A 1 6.11 8.39 5.50
CA TYR A 1 6.70 7.05 5.69
C TYR A 1 8.05 7.01 4.99
N PRO A 2 9.16 6.81 5.71
CA PRO A 2 10.44 6.53 5.05
C PRO A 2 10.32 5.19 4.32
N ASN A 3 10.71 5.17 3.05
CA ASN A 3 10.84 3.96 2.25
C ASN A 3 12.27 3.86 1.73
N VAL A 4 12.75 2.65 1.49
CA VAL A 4 14.01 2.39 0.79
C VAL A 4 13.64 1.67 -0.49
N THR A 5 14.12 2.19 -1.61
CA THR A 5 13.91 1.59 -2.93
C THR A 5 15.21 0.94 -3.37
N LEU A 6 15.15 -0.32 -3.77
CA LEU A 6 16.28 -1.06 -4.35
C LEU A 6 15.90 -1.43 -5.78
N ASP A 7 16.78 -1.13 -6.73
CA ASP A 7 16.58 -1.51 -8.13
C ASP A 7 17.22 -2.87 -8.39
N ALA A 8 16.35 -3.86 -8.58
CA ALA A 8 16.70 -5.24 -8.88
C ALA A 8 17.58 -5.40 -10.13
N GLU A 9 17.50 -4.48 -11.09
CA GLU A 9 18.26 -4.57 -12.35
C GLU A 9 19.68 -4.00 -12.23
N GLN A 10 19.92 -3.14 -11.24
CA GLN A 10 21.17 -2.38 -11.10
C GLN A 10 22.02 -2.81 -9.89
N ASP A 11 21.45 -3.58 -8.96
CA ASP A 11 22.12 -3.99 -7.73
C ASP A 11 22.32 -5.52 -7.67
N ALA A 12 23.58 -5.95 -7.81
CA ALA A 12 23.96 -7.37 -7.87
C ALA A 12 23.68 -8.14 -6.56
N ASP A 13 23.68 -7.48 -5.40
CA ASP A 13 23.35 -8.12 -4.12
C ASP A 13 21.83 -8.30 -3.95
N SER A 14 21.03 -7.52 -4.67
CA SER A 14 19.57 -7.64 -4.69
C SER A 14 19.10 -8.91 -5.41
N VAL A 15 19.84 -9.37 -6.43
CA VAL A 15 19.46 -10.52 -7.27
C VAL A 15 19.34 -11.82 -6.47
N ALA A 16 20.26 -12.09 -5.55
CA ALA A 16 20.24 -13.32 -4.73
C ALA A 16 19.07 -13.34 -3.72
N LEU A 17 18.64 -12.18 -3.23
CA LEU A 17 17.48 -12.03 -2.34
C LEU A 17 16.17 -12.21 -3.11
N LEU A 18 16.13 -11.79 -4.39
CA LEU A 18 14.98 -11.89 -5.27
C LEU A 18 14.71 -13.32 -5.75
N GLU A 19 15.75 -14.12 -6.00
CA GLU A 19 15.62 -15.55 -6.38
C GLU A 19 14.84 -16.37 -5.35
N GLY A 20 14.86 -15.98 -4.07
CA GLY A 20 14.09 -16.63 -3.01
C GLY A 20 12.68 -16.09 -2.80
N LEU A 21 12.38 -14.87 -3.25
CA LEU A 21 11.14 -14.15 -2.94
C LEU A 21 10.10 -14.21 -4.04
N THR A 22 10.54 -14.31 -5.30
CA THR A 22 9.60 -14.27 -6.43
C THR A 22 10.13 -14.95 -7.71
N PRO A 23 9.34 -15.84 -8.34
CA PRO A 23 9.78 -16.59 -9.53
C PRO A 23 9.56 -15.84 -10.85
N HIS A 24 8.75 -14.77 -10.88
CA HIS A 24 8.35 -14.10 -12.14
C HIS A 24 8.59 -12.58 -12.10
N ARG A 25 8.97 -12.00 -13.25
CA ARG A 25 9.13 -10.54 -13.41
C ARG A 25 7.84 -9.76 -13.19
N ASP A 26 6.68 -10.39 -13.43
CA ASP A 26 5.37 -9.75 -13.27
C ASP A 26 4.96 -9.57 -11.80
N ASP A 27 5.75 -10.13 -10.87
CA ASP A 27 5.56 -9.97 -9.43
C ASP A 27 6.10 -8.63 -8.90
N PHE A 28 6.85 -7.89 -9.71
CA PHE A 28 7.38 -6.59 -9.32
C PHE A 28 6.34 -5.47 -9.48
N PRO A 29 6.38 -4.45 -8.60
CA PRO A 29 7.30 -4.30 -7.48
C PRO A 29 6.97 -5.21 -6.29
N LEU A 30 8.00 -5.66 -5.57
CA LEU A 30 7.84 -6.30 -4.27
C LEU A 30 7.79 -5.23 -3.18
N VAL A 31 6.85 -5.34 -2.26
CA VAL A 31 6.72 -4.42 -1.12
C VAL A 31 6.78 -5.19 0.19
N VAL A 32 7.74 -4.87 1.04
CA VAL A 32 7.81 -5.39 2.41
C VAL A 32 7.12 -4.41 3.35
N CYS A 33 5.95 -4.80 3.85
CA CYS A 33 5.15 -4.01 4.78
C CYS A 33 5.82 -3.93 6.16
N PRO A 34 5.51 -2.89 6.98
CA PRO A 34 6.03 -2.78 8.35
C PRO A 34 5.72 -3.98 9.26
N ASN A 35 4.65 -4.73 8.96
CA ASN A 35 4.26 -5.95 9.67
C ASN A 35 4.98 -7.23 9.17
N GLY A 36 5.91 -7.11 8.22
CA GLY A 36 6.65 -8.22 7.62
C GLY A 36 5.96 -8.93 6.45
N THR A 37 4.74 -8.51 6.08
CA THR A 37 4.04 -9.05 4.89
C THR A 37 4.78 -8.63 3.63
N VAL A 38 4.93 -9.55 2.67
CA VAL A 38 5.48 -9.24 1.34
C VAL A 38 4.35 -9.24 0.33
N LEU A 39 4.11 -8.08 -0.30
CA LEU A 39 3.18 -7.94 -1.41
C LEU A 39 3.93 -8.07 -2.74
N ARG A 40 3.27 -8.68 -3.73
CA ARG A 40 3.77 -8.85 -5.10
C ARG A 40 2.86 -8.08 -6.04
N ASN A 41 3.43 -7.16 -6.80
CA ASN A 41 2.74 -6.26 -7.72
C ASN A 41 1.41 -5.72 -7.13
N PRO A 42 1.44 -5.08 -5.95
CA PRO A 42 0.21 -4.65 -5.29
C PRO A 42 -0.45 -3.49 -6.03
N ASP A 43 -1.78 -3.45 -5.97
CA ASP A 43 -2.51 -2.24 -6.31
C ASP A 43 -2.36 -1.17 -5.20
N GLU A 44 -2.80 0.05 -5.51
CA GLU A 44 -2.72 1.19 -4.59
C GLU A 44 -3.48 0.95 -3.27
N GLY A 45 -4.60 0.24 -3.32
CA GLY A 45 -5.41 -0.07 -2.14
C GLY A 45 -4.71 -1.07 -1.22
N GLN A 46 -4.15 -2.13 -1.78
CA GLN A 46 -3.36 -3.12 -1.04
C GLN A 46 -2.13 -2.46 -0.39
N LEU A 47 -1.44 -1.59 -1.12
CA LEU A 47 -0.32 -0.83 -0.58
C LEU A 47 -0.76 0.11 0.54
N ALA A 48 -1.85 0.85 0.36
CA ALA A 48 -2.37 1.78 1.35
C ALA A 48 -2.81 1.07 2.64
N SER A 49 -3.48 -0.08 2.54
CA SER A 49 -3.80 -0.94 3.69
C SER A 49 -2.53 -1.46 4.39
N CYS A 50 -1.54 -1.93 3.63
CA CYS A 50 -0.25 -2.39 4.16
C CYS A 50 0.50 -1.31 4.95
N LEU A 51 0.40 -0.04 4.52
CA LEU A 51 0.99 1.11 5.20
C LEU A 51 0.14 1.65 6.37
N GLY A 52 -1.04 1.07 6.61
CA GLY A 52 -1.99 1.55 7.62
C GLY A 52 -2.63 2.90 7.28
N LEU A 53 -2.70 3.25 5.99
CA LEU A 53 -3.34 4.48 5.51
C LEU A 53 -4.86 4.32 5.38
N ILE A 54 -5.32 3.09 5.14
CA ILE A 54 -6.74 2.74 5.08
C ILE A 54 -7.08 2.01 6.39
N PRO A 55 -8.04 2.52 7.19
CA PRO A 55 -8.50 1.81 8.37
C PRO A 55 -9.34 0.59 7.98
N ASP A 56 -9.44 -0.38 8.88
CA ASP A 56 -10.38 -1.48 8.71
C ASP A 56 -11.82 -0.97 8.88
N PHE A 57 -12.65 -1.16 7.85
CA PHE A 57 -14.06 -0.82 7.89
C PHE A 57 -14.88 -2.03 8.32
N ASP A 58 -15.74 -1.87 9.33
CA ASP A 58 -16.72 -2.89 9.68
C ASP A 58 -17.83 -2.91 8.62
N PRO A 59 -18.01 -4.01 7.86
CA PRO A 59 -19.03 -4.09 6.82
C PRO A 59 -20.47 -4.04 7.37
N ALA A 60 -20.68 -4.28 8.66
CA ALA A 60 -21.97 -4.14 9.31
C ALA A 60 -22.26 -2.70 9.78
N HIS A 61 -21.25 -1.83 9.79
CA HIS A 61 -21.41 -0.45 10.24
C HIS A 61 -22.03 0.40 9.13
N VAL A 62 -23.10 1.12 9.48
CA VAL A 62 -23.76 2.08 8.59
C VAL A 62 -23.26 3.47 8.96
N TYR A 63 -22.62 4.13 7.99
CA TYR A 63 -22.18 5.51 8.12
C TYR A 63 -23.30 6.47 7.69
N ASP A 64 -23.46 7.58 8.41
CA ASP A 64 -24.46 8.61 8.08
C ASP A 64 -24.10 9.38 6.80
N VAL A 65 -22.79 9.54 6.52
CA VAL A 65 -22.28 10.34 5.41
C VAL A 65 -21.07 9.66 4.76
N ALA A 66 -21.00 9.74 3.43
CA ALA A 66 -19.82 9.38 2.64
C ALA A 66 -19.33 10.59 1.83
N ILE A 67 -18.04 10.91 1.91
CA ILE A 67 -17.41 12.03 1.20
C ILE A 67 -16.51 11.48 0.10
N VAL A 68 -16.83 11.80 -1.15
CA VAL A 68 -16.05 11.39 -2.32
C VAL A 68 -15.27 12.60 -2.85
N GLY A 69 -13.97 12.63 -2.54
CA GLY A 69 -13.04 13.67 -2.99
C GLY A 69 -12.32 14.36 -1.84
N ALA A 70 -11.00 14.14 -1.74
CA ALA A 70 -10.14 14.70 -0.68
C ALA A 70 -9.64 16.13 -1.01
N GLY A 71 -10.45 16.94 -1.68
CA GLY A 71 -10.15 18.35 -1.95
C GLY A 71 -10.47 19.25 -0.74
N PRO A 72 -10.15 20.57 -0.79
CA PRO A 72 -10.39 21.48 0.32
C PRO A 72 -11.83 21.47 0.82
N ALA A 73 -12.80 21.45 -0.11
CA ALA A 73 -14.23 21.40 0.24
C ALA A 73 -14.62 20.07 0.91
N GLY A 74 -14.12 18.93 0.40
CA GLY A 74 -14.43 17.61 0.96
C GLY A 74 -13.80 17.42 2.34
N LEU A 75 -12.55 17.83 2.52
CA LEU A 75 -11.89 17.81 3.83
C LEU A 75 -12.56 18.76 4.82
N ALA A 76 -13.00 19.95 4.39
CA ALA A 76 -13.74 20.87 5.24
C ALA A 76 -15.11 20.30 5.66
N ALA A 77 -15.82 19.61 4.76
CA ALA A 77 -17.06 18.92 5.09
C ALA A 77 -16.83 17.79 6.11
N ALA A 78 -15.73 17.02 5.99
CA ALA A 78 -15.41 15.90 6.87
C ALA A 78 -15.21 16.29 8.34
N VAL A 79 -14.79 17.54 8.62
CA VAL A 79 -14.60 18.03 9.99
C VAL A 79 -15.93 18.24 10.72
N TYR A 80 -17.03 18.46 9.98
CA TYR A 80 -18.36 18.77 10.52
C TYR A 80 -19.45 17.80 10.08
N ALA A 81 -19.07 16.67 9.48
CA ALA A 81 -19.98 15.61 9.05
C ALA A 81 -20.60 14.87 10.23
#